data_AF-K1T438-F1
#
_entry.id   AF-K1T438-F1
#
_cell.length_a   1.000
_cell.length_b   1.000
_cell.length_c   1.000
_cell.angle_alpha   90.00
_cell.angle_beta   90.00
_cell.angle_gamma   90.00
#
_symmetry.space_group_name_H-M   'P 1'
#
loop_
_entity.id
_entity.type
_entity.pdbx_description
1 polymer ?
#
loop_
_entity_poly.entity_id
_entity_poly.type
_entity_poly.pdbx_seq_one_letter_code
_entity_poly.pdbx_strand_id
1 'polypeptide(L)'
;MMAQSAPQLNANNIEEVIKAMTLEEKAQLLVGGGNDGFVGSGAMLGHQKKFVPGAAGTTVAIPRLGIPTTVQCDGPAGVHIDAHREGDSRSYFATGFPIGTCLASTWNTDLVRKVGEAIGNETLEYGCDVVLGPGMNLHRNPLCGRNFEYYSEDPIVTGLIGTAFVQGVQSQGVGVSAKHFAVNSQETDRTKVDERLSQRAIRELYLKGFEMMVRKSNPWTIMSAYNKINGVYAQGNKGLLTDILRNDWGY
;
A
#
# COMPACT_ATOMS: atom_id res chain seq x y z
N MET A 1 27.64 -34.34 11.69
CA MET A 1 27.32 -33.47 10.55
C MET A 1 27.00 -32.10 11.11
N MET A 2 27.78 -31.07 10.79
CA MET A 2 27.39 -29.71 11.19
C MET A 2 26.10 -29.37 10.43
N ALA A 3 25.06 -28.97 11.14
CA ALA A 3 23.82 -28.53 10.51
C ALA A 3 24.17 -27.36 9.58
N GLN A 4 23.89 -27.51 8.29
CA GLN A 4 24.08 -26.43 7.34
C GLN A 4 23.19 -25.28 7.79
N SER A 5 23.79 -24.14 8.14
CA SER A 5 23.05 -22.96 8.62
C SER A 5 22.06 -22.54 7.55
N ALA A 6 20.79 -22.32 7.93
CA ALA A 6 19.76 -21.89 7.00
C ALA A 6 20.16 -20.58 6.28
N PRO A 7 19.78 -20.40 5.00
CA PRO A 7 20.13 -19.19 4.26
C PRO A 7 19.53 -17.96 4.96
N GLN A 8 20.30 -16.88 4.99
CA GLN A 8 19.85 -15.58 5.50
C GLN A 8 19.50 -14.66 4.34
N LEU A 9 18.32 -14.02 4.40
CA LEU A 9 17.83 -13.14 3.36
C LEU A 9 18.82 -12.02 3.04
N ASN A 10 19.10 -11.85 1.75
CA ASN A 10 19.77 -10.70 1.16
C ASN A 10 19.20 -10.44 -0.25
N ALA A 11 19.69 -9.39 -0.91
CA ALA A 11 19.18 -8.94 -2.21
C ALA A 11 19.31 -9.98 -3.34
N ASN A 12 20.17 -11.01 -3.19
CA ASN A 12 20.55 -11.91 -4.28
C ASN A 12 20.13 -13.38 -4.05
N ASN A 13 19.42 -13.71 -2.97
CA ASN A 13 19.14 -15.11 -2.62
C ASN A 13 17.66 -15.42 -2.29
N ILE A 14 16.73 -14.61 -2.78
CA ILE A 14 15.28 -14.77 -2.54
C ILE A 14 14.81 -16.21 -2.86
N GLU A 15 15.22 -16.77 -3.99
CA GLU A 15 14.86 -18.13 -4.41
C GLU A 15 15.37 -19.22 -3.45
N GLU A 16 16.57 -19.04 -2.90
CA GLU A 16 17.14 -19.96 -1.91
C GLU A 16 16.35 -19.92 -0.60
N VAL A 17 16.01 -18.71 -0.15
CA VAL A 17 15.21 -18.47 1.05
C VAL A 17 13.81 -19.07 0.90
N ILE A 18 13.13 -18.86 -0.23
CA ILE A 18 11.80 -19.44 -0.51
C ILE A 18 11.84 -20.98 -0.51
N LYS A 19 12.91 -21.59 -1.02
CA LYS A 19 13.10 -23.05 -0.99
C LYS A 19 13.32 -23.58 0.42
N ALA A 20 13.97 -22.79 1.28
CA ALA A 20 14.24 -23.14 2.68
C ALA A 20 13.06 -22.90 3.64
N MET A 21 11.99 -22.24 3.18
CA MET A 21 10.77 -22.04 3.96
C MET A 21 9.94 -23.32 4.08
N THR A 22 9.38 -23.56 5.27
CA THR A 22 8.32 -24.55 5.48
C THR A 22 7.02 -24.08 4.81
N LEU A 23 6.05 -24.99 4.65
CA LEU A 23 4.72 -24.63 4.14
C LEU A 23 4.00 -23.65 5.08
N GLU A 24 4.20 -23.80 6.39
CA GLU A 24 3.63 -22.91 7.41
C GLU A 24 4.25 -21.51 7.34
N GLU A 25 5.58 -21.40 7.23
CA GLU A 25 6.28 -20.11 7.04
C GLU A 25 5.78 -19.39 5.78
N LYS A 26 5.57 -20.12 4.68
CA LYS A 26 4.98 -19.57 3.44
C LYS A 26 3.55 -19.07 3.65
N ALA A 27 2.70 -19.86 4.30
CA ALA A 27 1.32 -19.48 4.57
C ALA A 27 1.24 -18.26 5.52
N GLN A 28 2.12 -18.21 6.51
CA GLN A 28 2.18 -17.14 7.49
C GLN A 28 2.60 -15.80 6.88
N LEU A 29 3.53 -15.80 5.91
CA LEU A 29 3.97 -14.59 5.23
C LEU A 29 2.86 -13.93 4.37
N LEU A 30 1.81 -14.68 4.02
CA LEU A 30 0.66 -14.20 3.25
C LEU A 30 -0.42 -13.55 4.13
N VAL A 31 -0.25 -13.56 5.46
CA VAL A 31 -1.22 -13.01 6.42
C VAL A 31 -0.53 -11.92 7.23
N GLY A 32 -1.22 -10.78 7.42
CA GLY A 32 -0.71 -9.71 8.28
C GLY A 32 -0.41 -10.23 9.69
N GLY A 33 0.69 -9.76 10.26
CA GLY A 33 1.18 -10.17 11.57
C GLY A 33 0.20 -9.88 12.69
N GLY A 34 -0.11 -10.91 13.47
CA GLY A 34 -0.70 -10.82 14.80
C GLY A 34 0.37 -10.73 15.90
N ASN A 35 -0.05 -10.56 17.15
CA ASN A 35 0.91 -10.45 18.26
C ASN A 35 1.70 -11.75 18.49
N ASP A 36 1.12 -12.93 18.23
CA ASP A 36 1.73 -14.25 18.51
C ASP A 36 1.21 -15.37 17.57
N GLY A 37 1.99 -15.79 16.57
CA GLY A 37 1.80 -17.04 15.82
C GLY A 37 0.71 -17.07 14.72
N PHE A 38 0.65 -18.18 13.97
CA PHE A 38 -0.30 -18.42 12.86
C PHE A 38 -1.75 -18.62 13.35
N VAL A 39 -1.94 -18.93 14.62
CA VAL A 39 -3.23 -19.31 15.20
C VAL A 39 -3.64 -18.30 16.28
N GLY A 40 -4.65 -17.46 15.99
CA GLY A 40 -5.51 -16.96 17.06
C GLY A 40 -5.44 -15.48 17.46
N SER A 41 -4.80 -14.60 16.70
CA SER A 41 -5.17 -13.17 16.75
C SER A 41 -5.50 -12.72 15.34
N GLY A 42 -6.75 -12.32 15.10
CA GLY A 42 -7.18 -11.80 13.80
C GLY A 42 -6.20 -10.76 13.27
N ALA A 43 -6.13 -10.63 11.94
CA ALA A 43 -5.39 -9.57 11.28
C ALA A 43 -5.53 -8.28 12.10
N MET A 44 -4.42 -7.72 12.59
CA MET A 44 -4.47 -6.53 13.42
C MET A 44 -5.26 -5.45 12.68
N LEU A 45 -6.41 -5.09 13.24
CA LEU A 45 -7.27 -4.01 12.76
C LEU A 45 -6.65 -2.68 13.22
N GLY A 46 -5.63 -2.20 12.50
CA GLY A 46 -4.97 -0.93 12.80
C GLY A 46 -4.33 -0.87 14.20
N HIS A 47 -3.65 0.24 14.49
CA HIS A 47 -3.10 0.56 15.82
C HIS A 47 -2.27 -0.57 16.47
N GLN A 48 -1.27 -1.10 15.74
CA GLN A 48 -0.29 -1.99 16.36
C GLN A 48 0.43 -1.29 17.52
N LYS A 49 0.82 -2.03 18.56
CA LYS A 49 1.45 -1.46 19.77
C LYS A 49 2.93 -1.82 19.95
N LYS A 50 3.48 -2.67 19.09
CA LYS A 50 4.73 -3.39 19.35
C LYS A 50 5.96 -2.71 18.74
N PHE A 51 5.90 -2.41 17.45
CA PHE A 51 7.03 -1.85 16.71
C PHE A 51 6.87 -0.34 16.56
N VAL A 52 5.76 0.07 15.95
CA VAL A 52 5.40 1.48 15.77
C VAL A 52 3.96 1.65 16.24
N PRO A 53 3.75 2.09 17.50
CA PRO A 53 2.43 2.40 18.03
C PRO A 53 1.57 3.24 17.07
N GLY A 54 0.37 2.76 16.76
CA GLY A 54 -0.57 3.42 15.86
C GLY A 54 -0.48 3.00 14.40
N ALA A 55 0.58 2.32 13.97
CA ALA A 55 0.71 1.86 12.59
C ALA A 55 -0.38 0.82 12.22
N ALA A 56 -0.70 0.76 10.93
CA ALA A 56 -1.86 0.06 10.40
C ALA A 56 -1.70 -1.47 10.38
N GLY A 57 -0.48 -1.97 10.18
CA GLY A 57 -0.22 -3.39 10.07
C GLY A 57 1.25 -3.74 10.17
N THR A 58 1.53 -5.04 10.27
CA THR A 58 2.88 -5.58 10.19
C THR A 58 2.90 -6.91 9.42
N THR A 59 4.08 -7.39 9.02
CA THR A 59 4.28 -8.79 8.60
C THR A 59 4.89 -9.63 9.72
N VAL A 60 4.75 -10.95 9.62
CA VAL A 60 5.43 -11.87 10.54
C VAL A 60 6.89 -12.03 10.13
N ALA A 61 7.81 -11.88 11.09
CA ALA A 61 9.22 -12.20 10.91
C ALA A 61 9.45 -13.73 10.82
N ILE A 62 10.49 -14.13 10.07
CA ILE A 62 11.03 -15.50 10.07
C ILE A 62 12.52 -15.40 10.42
N PRO A 63 12.88 -15.30 11.73
CA PRO A 63 14.26 -15.02 12.15
C PRO A 63 15.27 -16.06 11.68
N ARG A 64 14.86 -17.33 11.58
CA ARG A 64 15.71 -18.43 11.09
C ARG A 64 16.23 -18.17 9.67
N LEU A 65 15.50 -17.41 8.86
CA LEU A 65 15.83 -17.08 7.48
C LEU A 65 16.26 -15.62 7.31
N GLY A 66 16.46 -14.88 8.41
CA GLY A 66 16.84 -13.46 8.35
C GLY A 66 15.74 -12.54 7.80
N ILE A 67 14.47 -12.96 7.82
CA ILE A 67 13.34 -12.15 7.34
C ILE A 67 12.78 -11.33 8.52
N PRO A 68 12.90 -9.99 8.50
CA PRO A 68 12.37 -9.14 9.55
C PRO A 68 10.85 -8.95 9.42
N THR A 69 10.24 -8.42 10.48
CA THR A 69 8.90 -7.82 10.38
C THR A 69 9.01 -6.52 9.60
N THR A 70 8.06 -6.29 8.69
CA THR A 70 7.84 -4.99 8.07
C THR A 70 6.61 -4.31 8.68
N VAL A 71 6.58 -2.98 8.69
CA VAL A 71 5.57 -2.14 9.30
C VAL A 71 4.90 -1.29 8.23
N GLN A 72 3.57 -1.27 8.23
CA GLN A 72 2.77 -0.44 7.33
C GLN A 72 2.02 0.62 8.12
N CYS A 73 2.06 1.89 7.69
CA CYS A 73 1.32 2.99 8.31
C CYS A 73 0.43 3.70 7.28
N ASP A 74 -0.73 4.21 7.69
CA ASP A 74 -1.42 5.22 6.89
C ASP A 74 -0.62 6.54 6.91
N GLY A 75 -0.86 7.50 6.03
CA GLY A 75 -1.74 7.45 4.86
C GLY A 75 -1.44 8.56 3.85
N PRO A 76 -2.38 8.84 2.92
CA PRO A 76 -2.16 9.80 1.84
C PRO A 76 -1.89 11.25 2.26
N ALA A 77 -2.26 11.65 3.48
CA ALA A 77 -2.11 13.01 4.00
C ALA A 77 -0.95 13.15 5.01
N GLY A 78 -0.06 12.16 5.12
CA GLY A 78 1.03 12.13 6.10
C GLY A 78 1.06 10.82 6.88
N VAL A 79 2.16 10.59 7.61
CA VAL A 79 2.31 9.41 8.46
C VAL A 79 1.29 9.46 9.60
N HIS A 80 0.58 8.35 9.83
CA HIS A 80 -0.43 8.21 10.86
C HIS A 80 0.03 7.12 11.84
N ILE A 81 0.51 7.58 12.99
CA ILE A 81 0.99 6.79 14.12
C ILE A 81 0.58 7.49 15.43
N ASP A 82 0.70 6.80 16.55
CA ASP A 82 0.38 7.37 17.86
C ASP A 82 1.46 8.40 18.24
N ALA A 83 1.06 9.66 18.41
CA ALA A 83 1.96 10.76 18.76
C ALA A 83 2.57 10.62 20.17
N HIS A 84 1.92 9.85 21.04
CA HIS A 84 2.34 9.56 22.40
C HIS A 84 2.28 8.07 22.67
N ARG A 85 3.24 7.56 23.44
CA ARG A 85 3.39 6.12 23.72
C ARG A 85 3.45 5.92 25.23
N GLU A 86 2.81 4.86 25.71
CA GLU A 86 2.81 4.53 27.14
C GLU A 86 4.24 4.32 27.64
N GLY A 87 4.62 5.00 28.73
CA GLY A 87 5.95 4.89 29.32
C GLY A 87 7.07 5.62 28.57
N ASP A 88 6.76 6.41 27.53
CA ASP A 88 7.74 7.21 26.79
C ASP A 88 7.41 8.70 26.91
N SER A 89 8.41 9.52 27.26
CA SER A 89 8.26 10.97 27.40
C SER A 89 8.45 11.74 26.09
N ARG A 90 8.89 11.08 25.01
CA ARG A 90 9.06 11.68 23.69
C ARG A 90 7.72 11.85 22.96
N SER A 91 7.69 12.75 21.99
CA SER A 91 6.57 12.91 21.05
C SER A 91 6.94 12.40 19.65
N TYR A 92 5.93 11.92 18.94
CA TYR A 92 6.04 11.30 17.61
C TYR A 92 5.04 11.94 16.63
N PHE A 93 4.88 13.26 16.70
CA PHE A 93 4.00 13.99 15.78
C PHE A 93 4.54 13.93 14.35
N ALA A 94 3.69 13.48 13.43
CA ALA A 94 3.96 13.54 12.00
C ALA A 94 3.33 14.79 11.36
N THR A 95 3.80 15.16 10.17
CA THR A 95 3.30 16.32 9.44
C THR A 95 1.95 16.03 8.78
N GLY A 96 0.96 16.89 9.01
CA GLY A 96 -0.32 16.87 8.30
C GLY A 96 -0.23 17.65 6.98
N PHE A 97 -0.24 16.94 5.85
CA PHE A 97 -0.20 17.54 4.52
C PHE A 97 -1.59 17.85 3.96
N PRO A 98 -1.70 18.73 2.95
CA PRO A 98 -2.93 18.91 2.20
C PRO A 98 -3.43 17.58 1.60
N ILE A 99 -4.75 17.42 1.59
CA ILE A 99 -5.44 16.24 1.05
C ILE A 99 -5.17 16.04 -0.45
N GLY A 100 -5.40 14.82 -0.95
CA GLY A 100 -5.15 14.44 -2.36
C GLY A 100 -5.76 15.41 -3.38
N THR A 101 -7.02 15.82 -3.20
CA THR A 101 -7.70 16.75 -4.13
C THR A 101 -6.99 18.12 -4.16
N CYS A 102 -6.49 18.59 -3.01
CA CYS A 102 -5.74 19.84 -2.93
C CYS A 102 -4.39 19.72 -3.65
N LEU A 103 -3.67 18.61 -3.43
CA LEU A 103 -2.41 18.33 -4.14
C LEU A 103 -2.61 18.26 -5.66
N ALA A 104 -3.65 17.58 -6.14
CA ALA A 104 -3.98 17.52 -7.56
C ALA A 104 -4.33 18.89 -8.14
N SER A 105 -5.00 19.74 -7.35
CA SER A 105 -5.36 21.11 -7.75
C SER A 105 -4.14 22.02 -7.98
N THR A 106 -2.95 21.61 -7.54
CA THR A 106 -1.70 22.34 -7.84
C THR A 106 -1.23 22.14 -9.29
N TRP A 107 -1.65 21.05 -9.94
CA TRP A 107 -1.13 20.61 -11.25
C TRP A 107 0.40 20.53 -11.32
N ASN A 108 1.06 20.38 -10.16
CA ASN A 108 2.51 20.50 -10.04
C ASN A 108 3.11 19.19 -9.53
N THR A 109 3.60 18.36 -10.45
CA THR A 109 4.23 17.08 -10.11
C THR A 109 5.51 17.24 -9.31
N ASP A 110 6.29 18.30 -9.53
CA ASP A 110 7.51 18.54 -8.77
C ASP A 110 7.22 18.87 -7.30
N LEU A 111 6.15 19.62 -7.05
CA LEU A 111 5.68 19.92 -5.70
C LEU A 111 5.16 18.64 -5.02
N VAL A 112 4.36 17.84 -5.71
CA VAL A 112 3.82 16.59 -5.15
C VAL A 112 4.93 15.57 -4.88
N ARG A 113 5.97 15.53 -5.70
CA ARG A 113 7.16 14.72 -5.43
C ARG A 113 7.85 15.13 -4.13
N LYS A 114 8.02 16.45 -3.89
CA LYS A 114 8.58 16.96 -2.62
C LYS A 114 7.72 16.62 -1.40
N VAL A 115 6.39 16.64 -1.56
CA VAL A 115 5.47 16.15 -0.50
C VAL A 115 5.70 14.66 -0.25
N GLY A 116 5.82 13.86 -1.31
CA GLY A 116 6.17 12.45 -1.22
C GLY A 116 7.51 12.21 -0.51
N GLU A 117 8.55 13.01 -0.81
CA GLU A 117 9.86 12.94 -0.14
C GLU A 117 9.74 13.22 1.36
N ALA A 118 8.99 14.24 1.76
CA ALA A 118 8.80 14.56 3.17
C ALA A 118 8.06 13.43 3.91
N ILE A 119 7.01 12.88 3.31
CA ILE A 119 6.27 11.73 3.87
C ILE A 119 7.17 10.48 3.92
N GLY A 120 7.95 10.21 2.87
CA GLY A 120 8.89 9.10 2.81
C GLY A 120 9.97 9.18 3.89
N ASN A 121 10.50 10.38 4.14
CA ASN A 121 11.48 10.61 5.19
C ASN A 121 10.87 10.35 6.58
N GLU A 122 9.67 10.88 6.87
CA GLU A 122 8.97 10.57 8.13
C GLU A 122 8.67 9.07 8.26
N THR A 123 8.28 8.41 7.17
CA THR A 123 8.01 6.96 7.15
C THR A 123 9.26 6.19 7.57
N LEU A 124 10.42 6.51 6.98
CA LEU A 124 11.71 5.89 7.30
C LEU A 124 12.10 6.15 8.77
N GLU A 125 12.12 7.42 9.18
CA GLU A 125 12.63 7.84 10.50
C GLU A 125 11.74 7.35 11.65
N TYR A 126 10.44 7.15 11.41
CA TYR A 126 9.54 6.55 12.39
C TYR A 126 9.56 5.01 12.43
N GLY A 127 10.37 4.38 11.58
CA GLY A 127 10.54 2.92 11.55
C GLY A 127 9.40 2.20 10.83
N CYS A 128 8.74 2.86 9.89
CA CYS A 128 7.78 2.25 8.98
C CYS A 128 8.46 1.89 7.65
N ASP A 129 8.02 0.79 7.02
CA ASP A 129 8.57 0.33 5.75
C ASP A 129 7.71 0.72 4.55
N VAL A 130 6.39 0.81 4.74
CA VAL A 130 5.44 1.13 3.67
C VAL A 130 4.37 2.10 4.14
N VAL A 131 4.22 3.22 3.43
CA VAL A 131 3.08 4.12 3.62
C VAL A 131 1.88 3.68 2.76
N LEU A 132 0.71 3.57 3.36
CA LEU A 132 -0.54 3.15 2.72
C LEU A 132 -1.16 4.31 1.94
N GLY A 133 -0.51 4.70 0.86
CA GLY A 133 -0.95 5.70 -0.10
C GLY A 133 -0.08 5.63 -1.35
N PRO A 134 -0.42 6.39 -2.40
CA PRO A 134 -1.51 7.36 -2.45
C PRO A 134 -2.89 6.72 -2.72
N GLY A 135 -3.95 7.46 -2.39
CA GLY A 135 -5.32 7.18 -2.84
C GLY A 135 -5.52 7.68 -4.27
N MET A 136 -5.92 6.81 -5.20
CA MET A 136 -5.93 7.09 -6.65
C MET A 136 -7.21 6.62 -7.35
N ASN A 137 -8.30 6.36 -6.63
CA ASN A 137 -9.57 6.08 -7.28
C ASN A 137 -10.13 7.34 -7.96
N LEU A 138 -10.81 7.18 -9.09
CA LEU A 138 -11.40 8.33 -9.78
C LEU A 138 -12.59 8.91 -9.00
N HIS A 139 -12.73 10.23 -9.05
CA HIS A 139 -13.93 10.95 -8.60
C HIS A 139 -15.12 10.67 -9.55
N ARG A 140 -15.64 9.44 -9.54
CA ARG A 140 -16.77 9.03 -10.39
C ARG A 140 -18.00 9.89 -10.13
N ASN A 141 -18.24 10.23 -8.86
CA ASN A 141 -19.36 11.02 -8.41
C ASN A 141 -18.89 11.91 -7.25
N PRO A 142 -19.31 13.19 -7.20
CA PRO A 142 -18.89 14.12 -6.15
C PRO A 142 -19.26 13.67 -4.73
N LEU A 143 -20.26 12.78 -4.57
CA LEU A 143 -20.75 12.31 -3.28
C LEU A 143 -19.93 11.18 -2.66
N CYS A 144 -18.89 10.68 -3.33
CA CYS A 144 -18.01 9.68 -2.71
C CYS A 144 -17.28 10.29 -1.51
N GLY A 145 -17.50 9.72 -0.33
CA GLY A 145 -16.98 10.25 0.94
C GLY A 145 -15.45 10.26 1.07
N ARG A 146 -14.73 9.64 0.13
CA ARG A 146 -13.26 9.61 0.08
C ARG A 146 -12.65 10.37 -1.10
N ASN A 147 -13.44 11.13 -1.85
CA ASN A 147 -12.90 11.99 -2.92
C ASN A 147 -11.77 12.90 -2.40
N PHE A 148 -11.89 13.39 -1.16
CA PHE A 148 -10.88 14.30 -0.58
C PHE A 148 -9.45 13.74 -0.64
N GLU A 149 -9.24 12.43 -0.43
CA GLU A 149 -7.91 11.80 -0.46
C GLU A 149 -7.50 11.26 -1.85
N TYR A 150 -8.40 11.34 -2.83
CA TYR A 150 -8.15 11.00 -4.21
C TYR A 150 -7.80 12.26 -5.03
N TYR A 151 -7.32 12.06 -6.26
CA TYR A 151 -6.74 13.15 -7.05
C TYR A 151 -7.74 13.84 -7.98
N SER A 152 -8.39 13.10 -8.89
CA SER A 152 -9.20 13.71 -9.94
C SER A 152 -10.28 12.75 -10.48
N GLU A 153 -11.24 13.30 -11.21
CA GLU A 153 -12.10 12.54 -12.11
C GLU A 153 -11.38 12.10 -13.40
N ASP A 154 -10.28 12.78 -13.74
CA ASP A 154 -9.47 12.49 -14.92
C ASP A 154 -8.33 11.48 -14.60
N PRO A 155 -8.19 10.40 -15.39
CA PRO A 155 -7.19 9.38 -15.15
C PRO A 155 -5.75 9.82 -15.46
N ILE A 156 -5.54 10.81 -16.34
CA ILE A 156 -4.20 11.31 -16.67
C ILE A 156 -3.68 12.18 -15.53
N VAL A 157 -4.50 13.10 -15.01
CA VAL A 157 -4.17 13.90 -13.82
C VAL A 157 -3.89 12.97 -12.64
N THR A 158 -4.78 12.02 -12.37
CA THR A 158 -4.61 11.03 -11.30
C THR A 158 -3.29 10.26 -11.48
N GLY A 159 -3.00 9.75 -12.68
CA GLY A 159 -1.77 9.02 -12.97
C GLY A 159 -0.50 9.85 -12.80
N LEU A 160 -0.49 11.10 -13.29
CA LEU A 160 0.67 12.00 -13.19
C LEU A 160 0.97 12.37 -11.72
N ILE A 161 -0.06 12.79 -10.98
CA ILE A 161 0.08 13.20 -9.58
C ILE A 161 0.49 12.00 -8.71
N GLY A 162 -0.16 10.84 -8.89
CA GLY A 162 0.20 9.63 -8.15
C GLY A 162 1.60 9.12 -8.48
N THR A 163 2.02 9.17 -9.74
CA THR A 163 3.41 8.83 -10.13
C THR A 163 4.42 9.69 -9.36
N ALA A 164 4.19 11.01 -9.31
CA ALA A 164 5.08 11.94 -8.64
C ALA A 164 5.17 11.67 -7.13
N PHE A 165 4.03 11.40 -6.49
CA PHE A 165 3.99 11.04 -5.07
C PHE A 165 4.79 9.77 -4.79
N VAL A 166 4.58 8.71 -5.59
CA VAL A 166 5.27 7.43 -5.43
C VAL A 166 6.78 7.57 -5.62
N GLN A 167 7.22 8.31 -6.64
CA GLN A 167 8.64 8.60 -6.85
C GLN A 167 9.25 9.35 -5.67
N GLY A 168 8.52 10.31 -5.10
CA GLY A 168 8.95 11.07 -3.93
C GLY A 168 9.17 10.17 -2.71
N VAL A 169 8.16 9.39 -2.34
CA VAL A 169 8.25 8.46 -1.19
C VAL A 169 9.38 7.46 -1.38
N GLN A 170 9.42 6.77 -2.53
CA GLN A 170 10.39 5.70 -2.74
C GLN A 170 11.83 6.18 -2.91
N SER A 171 12.05 7.47 -3.20
CA SER A 171 13.39 8.06 -3.19
C SER A 171 14.04 8.05 -1.80
N GLN A 172 13.24 7.89 -0.73
CA GLN A 172 13.70 7.85 0.66
C GLN A 172 13.99 6.42 1.15
N GLY A 173 13.94 5.41 0.28
CA GLY A 173 14.26 4.03 0.64
C GLY A 173 13.14 3.26 1.37
N VAL A 174 11.90 3.77 1.31
CA VAL A 174 10.69 3.12 1.83
C VAL A 174 9.67 2.89 0.71
N GLY A 175 8.71 2.01 0.93
CA GLY A 175 7.69 1.65 -0.05
C GLY A 175 6.40 2.47 0.04
N VAL A 176 5.60 2.36 -1.02
CA VAL A 176 4.20 2.79 -1.05
C VAL A 176 3.26 1.60 -1.15
N SER A 177 1.99 1.82 -0.79
CA SER A 177 0.86 0.97 -1.17
C SER A 177 -0.20 1.80 -1.88
N ALA A 178 -0.08 1.89 -3.21
CA ALA A 178 -1.04 2.63 -4.02
C ALA A 178 -2.43 1.97 -3.93
N LYS A 179 -3.48 2.78 -3.69
CA LYS A 179 -4.80 2.26 -3.31
C LYS A 179 -5.96 3.04 -3.90
N HIS A 180 -7.15 2.46 -4.06
CA HIS A 180 -7.49 1.05 -3.91
C HIS A 180 -7.70 0.46 -5.29
N PHE A 181 -7.02 -0.63 -5.61
CA PHE A 181 -7.01 -1.25 -6.92
C PHE A 181 -8.13 -2.29 -7.06
N ALA A 182 -9.24 -2.02 -7.74
CA ALA A 182 -9.62 -0.80 -8.45
C ALA A 182 -11.12 -0.50 -8.27
N VAL A 183 -11.58 0.62 -8.85
CA VAL A 183 -13.01 0.98 -8.94
C VAL A 183 -13.71 1.17 -7.57
N ASN A 184 -12.96 1.49 -6.50
CA ASN A 184 -13.53 1.82 -5.20
C ASN A 184 -13.99 3.30 -5.16
N SER A 185 -14.99 3.64 -5.98
CA SER A 185 -15.46 5.02 -6.18
C SER A 185 -16.75 5.35 -5.43
N GLN A 186 -17.16 4.51 -4.48
CA GLN A 186 -18.22 4.81 -3.51
C GLN A 186 -17.94 4.14 -2.17
N GLU A 187 -18.34 4.80 -1.08
CA GLU A 187 -18.17 4.26 0.27
C GLU A 187 -19.34 3.39 0.72
N THR A 188 -20.55 3.72 0.26
CA THR A 188 -21.76 2.96 0.54
C THR A 188 -21.60 1.52 0.07
N ASP A 189 -21.72 0.57 1.01
CA ASP A 189 -21.57 -0.87 0.78
C ASP A 189 -20.25 -1.28 0.08
N ARG A 190 -19.16 -0.53 0.26
CA ARG A 190 -17.87 -0.78 -0.43
C ARG A 190 -17.32 -2.22 -0.29
N THR A 191 -17.71 -2.98 0.73
CA THR A 191 -17.31 -4.38 0.95
C THR A 191 -18.24 -5.43 0.30
N LYS A 192 -19.33 -4.99 -0.31
CA LYS A 192 -20.38 -5.86 -0.88
C LYS A 192 -20.78 -5.48 -2.29
N VAL A 193 -20.70 -4.19 -2.63
CA VAL A 193 -21.12 -3.64 -3.92
C VAL A 193 -20.37 -4.30 -5.08
N ASP A 194 -21.10 -4.51 -6.16
CA ASP A 194 -20.57 -5.03 -7.42
C ASP A 194 -20.60 -3.95 -8.49
N GLU A 195 -19.43 -3.40 -8.77
CA GLU A 195 -19.24 -2.39 -9.80
C GLU A 195 -19.36 -3.06 -11.17
N ARG A 196 -20.38 -2.65 -11.94
CA ARG A 196 -20.70 -3.19 -13.27
C ARG A 196 -20.31 -2.20 -14.35
N LEU A 197 -19.27 -2.52 -15.11
CA LEU A 197 -18.74 -1.63 -16.13
C LEU A 197 -18.09 -2.39 -17.29
N SER A 198 -18.08 -1.75 -18.46
CA SER A 198 -17.48 -2.30 -19.66
C SER A 198 -15.95 -2.38 -19.54
N GLN A 199 -15.34 -3.30 -20.28
CA GLN A 199 -13.87 -3.40 -20.41
C GLN A 199 -13.25 -2.07 -20.84
N ARG A 200 -13.92 -1.34 -21.74
CA ARG A 200 -13.48 -0.02 -22.19
C ARG A 200 -13.37 0.97 -21.04
N ALA A 201 -14.42 1.12 -20.23
CA ALA A 201 -14.42 2.04 -19.10
C ALA A 201 -13.37 1.64 -18.05
N ILE A 202 -13.23 0.34 -17.77
CA ILE A 202 -12.18 -0.17 -16.87
C ILE A 202 -10.80 0.26 -17.35
N ARG A 203 -10.46 -0.01 -18.62
CA ARG A 203 -9.12 0.20 -19.18
C ARG A 203 -8.79 1.67 -19.43
N GLU A 204 -9.74 2.44 -19.98
CA GLU A 204 -9.50 3.84 -20.37
C GLU A 204 -9.61 4.81 -19.18
N LEU A 205 -10.41 4.49 -18.16
CA LEU A 205 -10.63 5.36 -17.00
C LEU A 205 -10.01 4.77 -15.73
N TYR A 206 -10.66 3.77 -15.13
CA TYR A 206 -10.37 3.36 -13.75
C TYR A 206 -8.99 2.74 -13.54
N LEU A 207 -8.45 2.08 -14.57
CA LEU A 207 -7.12 1.46 -14.52
C LEU A 207 -6.02 2.35 -15.11
N LYS A 208 -6.37 3.35 -15.92
CA LYS A 208 -5.37 4.15 -16.66
C LYS A 208 -4.43 4.91 -15.73
N GLY A 209 -4.93 5.49 -14.63
CA GLY A 209 -4.08 6.15 -13.63
C GLY A 209 -3.11 5.19 -12.94
N PHE A 210 -3.58 3.99 -12.57
CA PHE A 210 -2.73 2.94 -12.00
C PHE A 210 -1.70 2.41 -13.00
N GLU A 211 -2.10 2.17 -14.26
CA GLU A 211 -1.20 1.74 -15.34
C GLU A 211 -0.03 2.71 -15.51
N MET A 212 -0.34 4.01 -15.56
CA MET A 212 0.67 5.07 -15.70
C MET A 212 1.64 5.06 -14.52
N MET A 213 1.12 4.99 -13.30
CA MET A 213 1.91 4.98 -12.08
C MET A 213 2.80 3.73 -11.99
N VAL A 214 2.24 2.53 -12.20
CA VAL A 214 2.99 1.27 -12.20
C VAL A 214 4.18 1.34 -13.15
N ARG A 215 3.95 1.72 -14.40
CA ARG A 215 5.01 1.75 -15.43
C ARG A 215 6.05 2.84 -15.23
N LYS A 216 5.72 3.94 -14.54
CA LYS A 216 6.62 5.11 -14.41
C LYS A 216 7.29 5.23 -13.04
N SER A 217 6.79 4.55 -12.01
CA SER A 217 7.33 4.67 -10.66
C SER A 217 7.56 3.36 -9.94
N ASN A 218 7.13 2.21 -10.48
CA ASN A 218 7.35 0.88 -9.89
C ASN A 218 7.05 0.83 -8.37
N PRO A 219 5.78 0.99 -7.96
CA PRO A 219 5.41 1.01 -6.54
C PRO A 219 5.77 -0.32 -5.87
N TRP A 220 6.29 -0.32 -4.65
CA TRP A 220 6.64 -1.57 -3.96
C TRP A 220 5.44 -2.47 -3.73
N THR A 221 4.27 -1.88 -3.42
CA THR A 221 3.03 -2.63 -3.21
C THR A 221 1.82 -1.92 -3.82
N ILE A 222 0.75 -2.69 -4.05
CA ILE A 222 -0.58 -2.19 -4.44
C ILE A 222 -1.62 -2.81 -3.53
N MET A 223 -2.53 -1.98 -3.02
CA MET A 223 -3.64 -2.43 -2.17
C MET A 223 -4.88 -2.68 -3.01
N SER A 224 -5.38 -3.92 -3.03
CA SER A 224 -6.63 -4.25 -3.69
C SER A 224 -7.83 -3.59 -3.02
N ALA A 225 -8.83 -3.24 -3.82
CA ALA A 225 -10.09 -2.67 -3.34
C ALA A 225 -10.97 -3.68 -2.59
N TYR A 226 -11.97 -3.15 -1.89
CA TYR A 226 -12.96 -3.96 -1.16
C TYR A 226 -14.07 -4.52 -2.05
N ASN A 227 -14.47 -3.79 -3.09
CA ASN A 227 -15.65 -4.09 -3.89
C ASN A 227 -15.44 -5.27 -4.85
N LYS A 228 -16.55 -5.77 -5.40
CA LYS A 228 -16.51 -6.62 -6.59
C LYS A 228 -16.41 -5.75 -7.85
N ILE A 229 -15.79 -6.31 -8.88
CA ILE A 229 -15.75 -5.74 -10.22
C ILE A 229 -16.27 -6.82 -11.15
N ASN A 230 -17.43 -6.57 -11.77
CA ASN A 230 -18.10 -7.51 -12.67
C ASN A 230 -18.29 -8.92 -12.05
N GLY A 231 -18.69 -8.98 -10.79
CA GLY A 231 -19.05 -10.20 -10.06
C GLY A 231 -17.93 -10.81 -9.21
N VAL A 232 -16.69 -10.35 -9.35
CA VAL A 232 -15.53 -10.93 -8.64
C VAL A 232 -14.89 -9.90 -7.72
N TYR A 233 -14.66 -10.28 -6.46
CA TYR A 233 -13.97 -9.45 -5.47
C TYR A 233 -12.57 -9.06 -5.93
N ALA A 234 -12.21 -7.78 -5.82
CA ALA A 234 -10.94 -7.28 -6.34
C ALA A 234 -9.72 -8.02 -5.74
N GLN A 235 -9.74 -8.35 -4.45
CA GLN A 235 -8.68 -9.10 -3.76
C GLN A 235 -8.48 -10.54 -4.25
N GLY A 236 -9.47 -11.11 -4.95
CA GLY A 236 -9.41 -12.47 -5.52
C GLY A 236 -9.52 -12.50 -7.05
N ASN A 237 -9.44 -11.35 -7.72
CA ASN A 237 -9.70 -11.25 -9.15
C ASN A 237 -8.41 -11.52 -9.96
N LYS A 238 -8.24 -12.76 -10.46
CA LYS A 238 -7.09 -13.13 -11.32
C LYS A 238 -6.94 -12.24 -12.54
N GLY A 239 -8.06 -11.87 -13.18
CA GLY A 239 -8.04 -10.99 -14.35
C GLY A 239 -7.42 -9.64 -14.02
N LEU A 240 -7.84 -9.03 -12.91
CA LEU A 240 -7.29 -7.75 -12.45
C LEU A 240 -5.85 -7.90 -11.93
N LEU A 241 -5.64 -8.80 -10.98
CA LEU A 241 -4.41 -8.86 -10.21
C LEU A 241 -3.29 -9.59 -10.94
N THR A 242 -3.55 -10.48 -11.89
CA THR A 242 -2.50 -11.24 -12.58
C THR A 242 -2.43 -10.89 -14.05
N ASP A 243 -3.55 -11.04 -14.76
CA ASP A 243 -3.54 -10.88 -16.21
C ASP A 243 -3.28 -9.41 -16.58
N ILE A 244 -3.92 -8.46 -15.91
CA ILE A 244 -3.67 -7.04 -16.14
C ILE A 244 -2.41 -6.56 -15.43
N LEU A 245 -2.37 -6.66 -14.10
CA LEU A 245 -1.33 -6.02 -13.32
C LEU A 245 0.07 -6.58 -13.61
N ARG A 246 0.25 -7.91 -13.61
CA ARG A 246 1.58 -8.51 -13.86
C ARG A 246 1.83 -8.71 -15.35
N ASN A 247 0.93 -9.38 -16.06
CA ASN A 247 1.22 -9.77 -17.45
C ASN A 247 1.13 -8.59 -18.43
N ASP A 248 0.10 -7.75 -18.37
CA ASP A 248 -0.03 -6.60 -19.30
C ASP A 248 0.90 -5.43 -18.92
N TRP A 249 1.10 -5.16 -17.63
CA TRP A 249 1.85 -3.97 -17.17
C TRP A 249 3.28 -4.24 -16.74
N GLY A 250 3.64 -5.49 -16.43
CA GLY A 250 4.98 -5.85 -15.95
C GLY A 250 5.25 -5.41 -14.52
N TYR A 251 4.21 -5.35 -13.68
CA TYR A 251 4.36 -5.17 -12.23
C TYR A 251 5.05 -6.36 -11.57
#